data_AF-A0A8D3DRI8-F1
#
_entry.id   AF-A0A8D3DRI8-F1
#
_cell.length_a   1.000
_cell.length_b   1.000
_cell.length_c   1.000
_cell.angle_alpha   90.00
_cell.angle_beta   90.00
_cell.angle_gamma   90.00
#
_symmetry.space_group_name_H-M   'P 1'
#
loop_
_entity.id
_entity.type
_entity.pdbx_description
1 polymer ?
#
loop_
_entity_poly.entity_id
_entity_poly.type
_entity_poly.pdbx_seq_one_letter_code
_entity_poly.pdbx_strand_id
1 'polypeptide(L)'
;FAPHIAELGRPRRPCALVTLTRSRSHEGLGFSIRGGSEHGVGIYVSLVEPGSSAEREGLRVGDQIVTVNDMIFITICHDEAVHILKTGRRLLMKVRDVGRLPHARTQ
;
A
#
# COMPACT_ATOMS: atom_id res chain seq x y z
N PHE A 1 23.87 -26.93 -2.41
CA PHE A 1 22.92 -26.46 -1.38
C PHE A 1 23.30 -25.06 -0.97
N ALA A 2 22.81 -24.04 -1.67
CA ALA A 2 23.06 -22.64 -1.32
C ALA A 2 22.01 -22.21 -0.27
N PRO A 3 22.42 -21.67 0.89
CA PRO A 3 21.48 -21.20 1.88
C PRO A 3 20.88 -19.87 1.44
N HIS A 4 19.62 -19.67 1.82
CA HIS A 4 18.88 -18.41 1.82
C HIS A 4 19.80 -17.19 2.00
N ILE A 5 20.04 -16.43 0.94
CA ILE A 5 20.41 -15.02 1.09
C ILE A 5 19.14 -14.33 1.53
N ALA A 6 18.96 -14.29 2.86
CA ALA A 6 18.01 -13.42 3.52
C ALA A 6 18.22 -12.01 2.96
N GLU A 7 17.11 -11.46 2.50
CA GLU A 7 16.95 -10.14 1.89
C GLU A 7 17.85 -9.11 2.58
N LEU A 8 18.96 -8.77 1.92
CA LEU A 8 19.80 -7.64 2.27
C LEU A 8 18.86 -6.45 2.44
N GLY A 9 18.74 -5.94 3.66
CA GLY A 9 17.74 -4.94 4.04
C GLY A 9 17.64 -3.87 2.95
N ARG A 10 16.53 -3.90 2.18
CA ARG A 10 16.29 -2.91 1.13
C ARG A 10 16.49 -1.54 1.79
N PRO A 11 17.28 -0.63 1.20
CA PRO A 11 17.43 0.71 1.76
C PRO A 11 16.02 1.23 2.02
N ARG A 12 15.77 1.76 3.22
CA ARG A 12 14.48 2.37 3.59
C ARG A 12 14.27 3.57 2.69
N ARG A 13 13.78 3.31 1.47
CA ARG A 13 13.53 4.36 0.51
C ARG A 13 12.39 5.16 1.11
N PRO A 14 12.55 6.48 1.28
CA PRO A 14 11.47 7.30 1.82
C PRO A 14 10.22 7.20 0.94
N CYS A 15 10.37 6.82 -0.34
CA CYS A 15 9.26 6.42 -1.19
C CYS A 15 9.60 5.18 -2.03
N ALA A 16 8.66 4.24 -2.11
CA ALA A 16 8.71 3.06 -2.96
C ALA A 16 7.63 3.13 -4.05
N LEU A 17 7.88 2.44 -5.16
CA LEU A 17 6.92 2.28 -6.25
C LEU A 17 6.43 0.83 -6.22
N VAL A 18 5.12 0.65 -6.20
CA VAL A 18 4.44 -0.64 -6.12
C VAL A 18 3.53 -0.76 -7.34
N THR A 19 3.67 -1.83 -8.12
CA THR A 19 2.83 -2.05 -9.31
C THR A 19 1.94 -3.25 -9.12
N LEU A 20 0.64 -3.04 -8.93
CA LEU A 20 -0.32 -4.14 -8.82
C LEU A 20 -1.10 -4.30 -10.11
N THR A 21 -1.25 -5.55 -10.56
CA THR A 21 -2.07 -5.89 -11.71
C THR A 21 -3.14 -6.89 -11.29
N ARG A 22 -4.38 -6.59 -11.63
CA ARG A 22 -5.51 -7.45 -11.35
C ARG A 22 -5.64 -8.52 -12.44
N SER A 23 -5.57 -9.78 -12.03
CA SER A 23 -5.65 -10.93 -12.94
C SER A 23 -7.07 -11.18 -13.47
N ARG A 24 -8.09 -10.97 -12.62
CA ARG A 24 -9.52 -11.12 -12.96
C ARG A 24 -10.33 -9.97 -12.40
N SER A 25 -11.41 -9.55 -13.06
CA SER A 25 -12.17 -8.34 -12.68
C SER A 25 -12.66 -8.29 -11.23
N HIS A 26 -12.91 -9.45 -10.60
CA HIS A 26 -13.37 -9.59 -9.21
C HIS A 26 -12.28 -9.97 -8.19
N GLU A 27 -11.02 -10.11 -8.63
CA GLU A 27 -9.91 -10.47 -7.74
C GLU A 27 -9.47 -9.26 -6.91
N GLY A 28 -9.44 -9.42 -5.59
CA GLY A 28 -8.86 -8.45 -4.68
C GLY A 28 -7.35 -8.28 -4.94
N LEU A 29 -6.81 -7.12 -4.63
CA LEU A 29 -5.38 -6.84 -4.78
C LEU A 29 -4.56 -7.32 -3.57
N GLY A 30 -5.25 -7.84 -2.55
CA GLY A 30 -4.66 -8.39 -1.33
C GLY A 30 -4.19 -7.35 -0.32
N PHE A 31 -4.83 -6.18 -0.28
CA PHE A 31 -4.58 -5.17 0.74
C PHE A 31 -5.84 -4.37 1.05
N SER A 32 -5.85 -3.73 2.22
CA SER A 32 -6.90 -2.83 2.67
C SER A 32 -6.34 -1.45 2.95
N ILE A 33 -7.17 -0.43 2.81
CA ILE A 33 -6.83 0.96 3.12
C ILE A 33 -7.68 1.51 4.29
N ARG A 34 -7.19 2.58 4.89
CA ARG A 34 -7.90 3.38 5.90
C ARG A 34 -7.50 4.85 5.77
N GLY A 35 -8.22 5.73 6.47
CA GLY A 35 -8.04 7.17 6.36
C GLY A 35 -8.76 7.73 5.14
N GLY A 36 -8.48 8.98 4.82
CA GLY A 36 -9.23 9.77 3.84
C GLY A 36 -9.22 11.24 4.27
N SER A 37 -9.20 12.14 3.29
CA SER A 37 -9.10 13.58 3.56
C SER A 37 -10.28 14.11 4.36
N GLU A 38 -11.44 13.45 4.32
CA GLU A 38 -12.60 13.75 5.16
C GLU A 38 -12.33 13.57 6.66
N HIS A 39 -11.33 12.76 7.01
CA HIS A 39 -10.85 12.56 8.38
C HIS A 39 -9.60 13.39 8.70
N GLY A 40 -9.17 14.28 7.79
CA GLY A 40 -7.97 15.10 7.96
C GLY A 40 -6.65 14.32 7.87
N VAL A 41 -6.67 13.10 7.31
CA VAL A 41 -5.49 12.22 7.18
C VAL A 41 -5.38 11.68 5.75
N GLY A 42 -4.17 11.29 5.33
CA GLY A 42 -3.98 10.63 4.04
C GLY A 42 -4.53 9.19 3.99
N ILE A 43 -4.35 8.53 2.84
CA ILE A 43 -4.68 7.10 2.66
C ILE A 43 -3.52 6.22 3.13
N TYR A 44 -3.79 5.27 4.02
CA TYR A 44 -2.80 4.34 4.56
C TYR A 44 -3.21 2.89 4.36
N VAL A 45 -2.23 2.01 4.18
CA VAL A 45 -2.43 0.56 4.15
C VAL A 45 -2.69 0.05 5.57
N SER A 46 -3.84 -0.59 5.77
CA SER A 46 -4.26 -1.16 7.07
C SER A 46 -4.02 -2.66 7.16
N LEU A 47 -4.03 -3.37 6.04
CA LEU A 47 -3.84 -4.81 5.94
C LEU A 47 -3.11 -5.12 4.63
N VAL A 48 -2.23 -6.11 4.67
CA VAL A 48 -1.70 -6.79 3.47
C VAL A 48 -1.89 -8.28 3.69
N GLU A 49 -2.55 -8.95 2.75
CA GLU A 49 -2.81 -10.38 2.83
C GLU A 49 -1.55 -11.19 2.52
N PRO A 50 -1.23 -12.22 3.32
CA PRO A 50 -0.05 -13.04 3.10
C PRO A 50 -0.16 -13.82 1.79
N GLY A 51 0.93 -13.87 1.03
CA GLY A 51 1.02 -14.52 -0.27
C GLY A 51 0.35 -13.76 -1.42
N SER A 52 -0.24 -12.59 -1.16
CA SER A 52 -0.90 -11.76 -2.16
C SER A 52 0.07 -11.04 -3.10
N SER A 53 -0.47 -10.52 -4.21
CA SER A 53 0.30 -9.65 -5.11
C SER A 53 0.83 -8.40 -4.40
N ALA A 54 0.05 -7.82 -3.49
CA ALA A 54 0.48 -6.67 -2.70
C ALA A 54 1.72 -6.95 -1.85
N GLU A 55 1.74 -8.09 -1.15
CA GLU A 55 2.90 -8.49 -0.33
C GLU A 55 4.14 -8.72 -1.20
N ARG A 56 3.99 -9.42 -2.33
CA ARG A 56 5.10 -9.75 -3.24
C ARG A 56 5.73 -8.51 -3.87
N GLU A 57 4.93 -7.50 -4.17
CA GLU A 57 5.40 -6.21 -4.68
C GLU A 57 6.00 -5.32 -3.58
N GLY A 58 5.95 -5.76 -2.32
CA GLY A 58 6.59 -5.11 -1.18
C GLY A 58 5.74 -4.04 -0.52
N LEU A 59 4.42 -4.03 -0.73
CA LEU A 59 3.50 -3.19 0.02
C LEU A 59 3.43 -3.66 1.47
N ARG A 60 3.44 -2.75 2.43
CA ARG A 60 3.43 -3.06 3.85
C ARG A 60 2.34 -2.31 4.60
N VAL A 61 1.87 -2.90 5.69
CA VAL A 61 0.97 -2.23 6.62
C VAL A 61 1.67 -0.99 7.21
N GLY A 62 0.99 0.14 7.20
CA GLY A 62 1.54 1.42 7.65
C GLY A 62 2.06 2.31 6.51
N ASP A 63 2.22 1.77 5.30
CA ASP A 63 2.57 2.58 4.13
C ASP A 63 1.48 3.62 3.84
N GLN A 64 1.89 4.85 3.54
CA GLN A 64 1.00 5.89 3.03
C GLN A 64 1.00 5.86 1.50
N ILE A 65 -0.18 5.81 0.91
CA ILE A 65 -0.34 5.92 -0.55
C ILE A 65 -0.28 7.40 -0.92
N VAL A 66 0.72 7.77 -1.71
CA VAL A 66 0.97 9.16 -2.12
C VAL A 66 0.34 9.44 -3.48
N THR A 67 0.50 8.52 -4.43
CA THR A 67 -0.11 8.62 -5.76
C THR A 67 -0.52 7.25 -6.29
N VAL A 68 -1.53 7.20 -7.15
CA VAL A 68 -1.96 6.01 -7.90
C VAL A 68 -2.29 6.41 -9.32
N ASN A 69 -1.63 5.82 -10.32
CA ASN A 69 -1.88 6.12 -11.75
C ASN A 69 -1.96 7.63 -12.02
N ASP A 70 -0.96 8.37 -11.54
CA ASP A 70 -0.84 9.83 -11.67
C ASP A 70 -1.87 10.68 -10.90
N MET A 71 -2.79 10.06 -10.16
CA MET A 71 -3.67 10.76 -9.24
C MET A 71 -3.05 10.91 -7.85
N ILE A 72 -3.25 12.07 -7.23
CA ILE A 72 -2.72 12.41 -5.90
C ILE A 72 -3.64 11.82 -4.84
N PHE A 73 -3.09 10.95 -3.97
CA PHE A 73 -3.81 10.27 -2.89
C PHE A 73 -3.59 10.92 -1.52
N ILE A 74 -2.87 12.04 -1.48
CA ILE A 74 -2.57 12.78 -0.25
C ILE A 74 -3.82 13.47 0.31
N THR A 75 -4.67 14.00 -0.56
CA THR A 75 -5.85 14.82 -0.23
C THR A 75 -7.16 14.20 -0.73
N ILE A 76 -7.14 12.92 -1.10
CA ILE A 76 -8.30 12.22 -1.64
C ILE A 76 -9.22 11.71 -0.52
N CYS A 77 -10.53 11.71 -0.76
CA CYS A 77 -11.50 11.13 0.17
C CYS A 77 -11.43 9.59 0.13
N HIS A 78 -11.85 8.93 1.21
CA HIS A 78 -11.82 7.46 1.30
C HIS A 78 -12.61 6.78 0.17
N ASP A 79 -13.86 7.20 -0.06
CA ASP A 79 -14.72 6.60 -1.09
C ASP A 79 -14.11 6.67 -2.49
N GLU A 80 -13.52 7.81 -2.83
CA GLU A 80 -12.89 8.01 -4.13
C GLU A 80 -11.62 7.17 -4.27
N ALA A 81 -10.79 7.09 -3.23
CA ALA A 81 -9.64 6.19 -3.19
C ALA A 81 -10.06 4.73 -3.40
N VAL A 82 -11.09 4.27 -2.68
CA VAL A 82 -11.64 2.92 -2.85
C VAL A 82 -12.15 2.72 -4.28
N HIS A 83 -12.86 3.68 -4.85
CA HIS A 83 -13.37 3.60 -6.21
C HIS A 83 -12.25 3.42 -7.24
N ILE A 84 -11.19 4.22 -7.15
CA ILE A 84 -10.03 4.14 -8.06
C ILE A 84 -9.30 2.80 -7.92
N LEU A 85 -9.03 2.37 -6.68
CA LEU A 85 -8.33 1.11 -6.42
C LEU A 85 -9.16 -0.10 -6.85
N LYS A 86 -10.50 -0.02 -6.77
CA LYS A 86 -11.42 -1.07 -7.22
C LYS A 86 -11.64 -1.07 -8.72
N THR A 87 -11.57 0.05 -9.43
CA THR A 87 -11.80 0.08 -10.88
C THR A 87 -10.52 -0.14 -11.69
N GLY A 88 -9.36 0.19 -11.14
CA GLY A 88 -8.08 0.04 -11.82
C GLY A 88 -7.66 -1.41 -12.04
N ARG A 89 -7.41 -1.79 -13.29
CA ARG A 89 -6.82 -3.10 -13.66
C ARG A 89 -5.31 -3.14 -13.35
N ARG A 90 -4.61 -2.03 -13.56
CA ARG A 90 -3.21 -1.86 -13.23
C ARG A 90 -3.09 -0.61 -12.38
N LEU A 91 -2.42 -0.73 -11.24
CA LEU A 91 -2.21 0.34 -10.30
C LEU A 91 -0.72 0.56 -10.12
N LEU A 92 -0.25 1.71 -10.59
CA LEU A 92 1.08 2.20 -10.33
C LEU A 92 1.01 3.12 -9.10
N MET A 93 1.40 2.59 -7.95
CA MET A 93 1.29 3.28 -6.67
C MET A 93 2.65 3.77 -6.21
N LYS A 94 2.72 5.04 -5.82
CA LYS A 94 3.86 5.56 -5.05
C LYS A 94 3.48 5.56 -3.59
N VAL A 95 4.23 4.83 -2.78
CA VAL A 95 3.99 4.72 -1.34
C VAL A 95 5.15 5.31 -0.57
N ARG A 96 4.86 5.82 0.63
CA ARG A 96 5.84 6.33 1.58
C ARG A 96 5.86 5.39 2.79
N ASP A 97 7.04 4.86 3.11
CA ASP A 97 7.26 4.16 4.38
C ASP A 97 7.23 5.23 5.47
N VAL A 98 6.12 5.28 6.22
CA VAL A 98 5.94 6.22 7.35
C VAL A 98 6.52 5.63 8.64
N GLY A 99 7.18 4.47 8.55
CA GLY A 99 7.71 3.71 9.68
C GLY A 99 6.64 2.92 10.42
N ARG A 100 7.02 2.36 11.57
CA ARG A 100 6.06 1.91 12.58
C ARG A 100 5.06 3.06 12.77
N LEU A 101 3.79 2.81 12.44
CA LEU A 101 2.70 3.52 13.11
C LEU A 101 3.09 3.57 14.59
N PRO A 102 2.97 4.69 15.32
CA PRO A 102 3.20 4.67 16.75
C PRO A 102 2.23 3.64 17.32
N HIS A 103 2.73 2.44 17.60
CA HIS A 103 2.00 1.44 18.36
C HIS A 103 1.75 2.19 19.66
N ALA A 104 0.49 2.51 19.93
CA ALA A 104 0.08 2.93 21.24
C ALA A 104 0.73 1.93 22.21
N ARG A 105 1.48 2.45 23.18
CA ARG A 105 2.02 1.65 24.28
C ARG A 105 0.83 0.93 24.91
N THR A 106 0.67 -0.36 24.64
CA THR A 106 -0.15 -1.20 25.49
C THR A 106 0.67 -1.44 26.74
N GLN A 107 0.28 -0.78 27.83
CA GLN A 107 0.62 -1.21 29.20
C GLN A 107 -0.17 -2.48 29.54
#